data_AF-A0A9E6RE68-F1
#
_entry.id   AF-A0A9E6RE68-F1
#
_cell.length_a   1.000
_cell.length_b   1.000
_cell.length_c   1.000
_cell.angle_alpha   90.00
_cell.angle_beta   90.00
_cell.angle_gamma   90.00
#
_symmetry.space_group_name_H-M   'P 1'
#
loop_
_entity.id
_entity.type
_entity.pdbx_description
1 polymer ?
#
loop_
_entity_poly.entity_id
_entity_poly.type
_entity_poly.pdbx_seq_one_letter_code
_entity_poly.pdbx_strand_id
1 'polypeptide(L)'
;MLTTERFRVNDREDRALYDTMVAIRDRLNWDLVVTHPVTPGDTITSGSDDAKARRFREKLTEAIDTLAPLFAADCTREKALKCWDKVFATTFFSERLEEEQRAHVAAPAIIGSAALLGATAAAASAVSSAGGGRHA
;
A
#
# COMPACT_ATOMS: atom_id res chain seq x y z
N MET A 1 -3.50 9.72 -26.91
CA MET A 1 -3.64 8.76 -25.78
C MET A 1 -4.25 9.50 -24.59
N LEU A 2 -5.23 8.93 -23.90
CA LEU A 2 -5.98 9.60 -22.82
C LEU A 2 -5.10 10.13 -21.68
N THR A 3 -4.07 9.38 -21.30
CA THR A 3 -3.13 9.80 -20.26
C THR A 3 -2.36 11.05 -20.67
N THR A 4 -1.87 11.15 -21.91
CA THR A 4 -1.22 12.37 -22.42
C THR A 4 -2.19 13.56 -22.44
N GLU A 5 -3.45 13.33 -22.79
CA GLU A 5 -4.47 14.38 -22.86
C GLU A 5 -4.88 14.92 -21.48
N ARG A 6 -4.92 14.03 -20.46
CA ARG A 6 -5.54 14.32 -19.17
C ARG A 6 -4.60 14.18 -17.97
N PHE A 7 -3.30 14.10 -18.22
CA PHE A 7 -2.29 14.02 -17.16
C PHE A 7 -2.42 15.17 -16.16
N ARG A 8 -2.37 14.85 -14.87
CA ARG A 8 -2.37 15.82 -13.78
C ARG A 8 -1.08 15.65 -12.98
N VAL A 9 -0.29 16.72 -12.92
CA VAL A 9 0.93 16.76 -12.12
C VAL A 9 0.58 17.06 -10.66
N ASN A 10 1.25 16.36 -9.76
CA ASN A 10 1.21 16.61 -8.32
C ASN A 10 2.56 16.18 -7.72
N ASP A 11 2.99 16.82 -6.64
CA ASP A 11 4.20 16.43 -5.90
C ASP A 11 4.05 15.08 -5.21
N ARG A 12 2.81 14.69 -4.88
CA ARG A 12 2.46 13.35 -4.42
C ARG A 12 1.99 12.48 -5.58
N GLU A 13 2.74 11.42 -5.86
CA GLU A 13 2.47 10.49 -6.96
C GLU A 13 1.10 9.79 -6.85
N ASP A 14 0.67 9.43 -5.64
CA ASP A 14 -0.65 8.82 -5.42
C ASP A 14 -1.79 9.79 -5.75
N ARG A 15 -1.59 11.08 -5.47
CA ARG A 15 -2.51 12.14 -5.84
C ARG A 15 -2.49 12.41 -7.35
N ALA A 16 -1.30 12.45 -7.97
CA ALA A 16 -1.15 12.63 -9.41
C ALA A 16 -1.88 11.52 -10.20
N LEU A 17 -1.72 10.27 -9.77
CA LEU A 17 -2.43 9.13 -10.34
C LEU A 17 -3.95 9.29 -10.20
N TYR A 18 -4.44 9.56 -8.99
CA TYR A 18 -5.86 9.72 -8.71
C TYR A 18 -6.49 10.85 -9.54
N ASP A 19 -5.88 12.04 -9.53
CA ASP A 19 -6.39 13.20 -10.26
C ASP A 19 -6.35 12.97 -11.78
N THR A 20 -5.36 12.24 -12.29
CA THR A 20 -5.31 11.81 -13.69
C THR A 20 -6.44 10.83 -14.03
N MET A 21 -6.71 9.84 -13.18
CA MET A 21 -7.84 8.91 -13.35
C MET A 21 -9.18 9.65 -13.39
N VAL A 22 -9.39 10.60 -12.47
CA VAL A 22 -10.57 11.47 -12.43
C VAL A 22 -10.70 12.25 -13.73
N ALA A 23 -9.63 12.90 -14.19
CA ALA A 23 -9.65 13.70 -15.42
C ALA A 23 -9.94 12.85 -16.67
N ILE A 24 -9.45 11.60 -16.72
CA ILE A 24 -9.78 10.65 -17.81
C ILE A 24 -11.25 10.23 -17.74
N ARG A 25 -11.75 9.84 -16.57
CA ARG A 25 -13.16 9.46 -16.39
C ARG A 25 -14.08 10.59 -16.82
N ASP A 26 -13.80 11.81 -16.38
CA ASP A 26 -14.64 12.98 -16.68
C ASP A 26 -14.59 13.32 -18.18
N ARG A 27 -13.44 13.15 -18.84
CA ARG A 27 -13.33 13.24 -20.30
C ARG A 27 -14.20 12.20 -21.02
N LEU A 28 -14.25 10.97 -20.50
CA LEU A 28 -15.06 9.87 -21.04
C LEU A 28 -16.56 9.97 -20.66
N ASN A 29 -16.92 10.76 -19.65
CA ASN A 29 -18.31 11.12 -19.38
C ASN A 29 -18.86 12.05 -20.47
N TRP A 30 -18.00 12.93 -21.01
CA TRP A 30 -18.37 13.85 -22.09
C TRP A 30 -18.38 13.20 -23.46
N ASP A 31 -17.34 12.44 -23.79
CA ASP A 31 -17.23 11.78 -25.09
C ASP A 31 -16.39 10.50 -24.98
N LEU A 32 -16.97 9.38 -25.42
CA LEU A 32 -16.35 8.06 -25.36
C LEU A 32 -15.33 7.83 -26.47
N VAL A 33 -15.27 8.69 -27.48
CA VAL A 33 -14.34 8.53 -28.60
C VAL A 33 -12.92 8.84 -28.17
N VAL A 34 -12.01 7.92 -28.46
CA VAL A 34 -10.59 8.06 -28.12
C VAL A 34 -9.75 8.03 -29.39
N THR A 35 -8.97 9.09 -29.61
CA THR A 35 -8.08 9.20 -30.77
C THR A 35 -6.96 8.16 -30.73
N HIS A 36 -6.62 7.61 -31.90
CA HIS A 36 -5.50 6.70 -32.05
C HIS A 36 -4.19 7.41 -31.72
N PRO A 37 -3.33 6.84 -30.85
CA PRO A 37 -2.16 7.54 -30.34
C PRO A 37 -1.06 7.79 -31.39
N VAL A 38 -1.04 7.01 -32.47
CA VAL A 38 0.02 7.06 -33.49
C VAL A 38 -0.50 7.19 -34.93
N THR A 39 -1.83 7.16 -35.11
CA THR A 39 -2.46 7.26 -36.45
C THR A 39 -3.39 8.46 -36.45
N PRO A 40 -2.91 9.64 -36.89
CA PRO A 40 -3.71 10.85 -36.89
C PRO A 40 -5.00 10.68 -37.71
N GLY A 41 -6.12 11.16 -37.17
CA GLY A 41 -7.44 11.05 -37.81
C GLY A 41 -8.22 9.78 -37.46
N ASP A 42 -7.54 8.73 -36.98
CA ASP A 42 -8.18 7.49 -36.56
C ASP A 42 -8.56 7.50 -35.07
N THR A 43 -9.45 6.58 -34.69
CA THR A 43 -9.88 6.36 -33.31
C THR A 43 -9.68 4.89 -32.92
N ILE A 44 -9.41 4.62 -31.63
CA ILE A 44 -9.33 3.23 -31.11
C ILE A 44 -10.72 2.66 -30.76
N THR A 45 -11.74 3.50 -30.80
CA THR A 45 -13.13 3.20 -30.44
C THR A 45 -13.99 3.02 -31.67
N SER A 46 -15.03 2.22 -31.59
CA SER A 46 -15.96 1.98 -32.70
C SER A 46 -17.01 3.09 -32.90
N GLY A 47 -16.80 4.29 -32.34
CA GLY A 47 -17.71 5.42 -32.39
C GLY A 47 -18.11 5.94 -31.00
N SER A 48 -19.15 6.79 -30.96
CA SER A 48 -19.59 7.50 -29.75
C SER A 48 -20.27 6.62 -28.70
N ASP A 49 -20.66 5.39 -29.05
CA ASP A 49 -21.33 4.45 -28.14
C ASP A 49 -20.50 3.17 -27.88
N ASP A 50 -19.17 3.30 -27.91
CA ASP A 50 -18.25 2.16 -27.74
C ASP A 50 -18.40 1.49 -26.36
N ALA A 51 -18.79 0.22 -26.36
CA ALA A 51 -19.04 -0.55 -25.14
C ALA A 51 -17.78 -0.75 -24.28
N LYS A 52 -16.60 -0.87 -24.90
CA LYS A 52 -15.33 -1.03 -24.17
C LYS A 52 -14.93 0.26 -23.48
N ALA A 53 -15.09 1.41 -24.16
CA ALA A 53 -14.86 2.72 -23.59
C ALA A 53 -15.80 3.00 -22.40
N ARG A 54 -17.09 2.63 -22.53
CA ARG A 54 -18.06 2.72 -21.43
C ARG A 54 -17.64 1.87 -20.23
N ARG A 55 -17.29 0.61 -20.47
CA ARG A 55 -16.84 -0.31 -19.41
C ARG A 55 -15.56 0.18 -18.75
N PHE A 56 -14.63 0.74 -19.52
CA PHE A 56 -13.41 1.33 -18.98
C PHE A 56 -13.71 2.52 -18.06
N ARG A 57 -14.60 3.42 -18.47
CA ARG A 57 -15.06 4.55 -17.65
C ARG A 57 -15.74 4.10 -16.36
N GLU A 58 -16.57 3.05 -16.41
CA GLU A 58 -17.17 2.44 -15.22
C GLU A 58 -16.10 1.91 -14.27
N LYS A 59 -15.09 1.19 -14.79
CA LYS A 59 -13.97 0.71 -13.97
C LYS A 59 -13.11 1.82 -13.40
N LEU A 60 -12.90 2.91 -14.12
CA LEU A 60 -12.28 4.10 -13.55
C LEU A 60 -13.11 4.67 -12.40
N THR A 61 -14.42 4.72 -12.54
CA THR A 61 -15.32 5.20 -11.49
C THR A 61 -15.19 4.35 -10.22
N GLU A 62 -15.30 3.02 -10.36
CA GLU A 62 -15.12 2.08 -9.24
C GLU A 62 -13.74 2.23 -8.54
N ALA A 63 -12.68 2.41 -9.33
CA ALA A 63 -11.33 2.58 -8.82
C ALA A 63 -11.14 3.93 -8.11
N ILE A 64 -11.68 5.01 -8.65
CA ILE A 64 -11.67 6.35 -8.03
C ILE A 64 -12.42 6.32 -6.70
N ASP A 65 -13.60 5.71 -6.65
CA ASP A 65 -14.38 5.60 -5.41
C ASP A 65 -13.64 4.77 -4.36
N THR A 66 -12.95 3.72 -4.81
CA THR A 66 -12.10 2.89 -3.95
C THR A 66 -10.88 3.65 -3.41
N LEU A 67 -10.29 4.57 -4.20
CA LEU A 67 -9.10 5.34 -3.81
C LEU A 67 -9.41 6.64 -3.06
N ALA A 68 -10.64 7.14 -3.12
CA ALA A 68 -11.03 8.37 -2.44
C ALA A 68 -10.62 8.44 -0.94
N PRO A 69 -10.69 7.34 -0.15
CA PRO A 69 -10.27 7.38 1.24
C PRO A 69 -8.80 7.68 1.50
N LEU A 70 -7.89 7.53 0.52
CA LEU A 70 -6.47 7.84 0.66
C LEU A 70 -6.21 9.30 1.04
N PHE A 71 -7.16 10.18 0.71
CA PHE A 71 -7.05 11.63 0.93
C PHE A 71 -7.85 12.11 2.13
N ALA A 72 -8.47 11.20 2.89
CA ALA A 72 -9.13 11.54 4.15
C ALA A 72 -8.08 11.79 5.25
N ALA A 73 -8.35 12.76 6.13
CA ALA A 73 -7.45 13.13 7.22
C ALA A 73 -7.20 11.97 8.22
N ASP A 74 -8.13 11.03 8.32
CA ASP A 74 -8.10 9.86 9.20
C ASP A 74 -7.65 8.57 8.48
N CYS A 75 -7.09 8.68 7.28
CA CYS A 75 -6.68 7.50 6.52
C CYS A 75 -5.50 6.79 7.19
N THR A 76 -5.73 5.55 7.65
CA THR A 76 -4.68 4.71 8.21
C THR A 76 -3.88 4.02 7.11
N ARG A 77 -2.63 3.63 7.42
CA ARG A 77 -1.79 2.84 6.51
C ARG A 77 -2.49 1.56 6.04
N GLU A 78 -3.12 0.83 6.96
CA GLU A 78 -3.86 -0.39 6.63
C GLU A 78 -5.01 -0.13 5.65
N LYS A 79 -5.79 0.95 5.87
CA LYS A 79 -6.89 1.34 4.98
C LYS A 79 -6.38 1.69 3.59
N ALA A 80 -5.30 2.47 3.51
CA ALA A 80 -4.68 2.85 2.24
C ALA A 80 -4.20 1.64 1.44
N LEU A 81 -3.53 0.68 2.08
CA LEU A 81 -3.00 -0.52 1.40
C LEU A 81 -4.12 -1.43 0.89
N LYS A 82 -5.22 -1.60 1.66
CA LYS A 82 -6.40 -2.35 1.20
C LYS A 82 -7.08 -1.70 0.00
N CYS A 83 -7.10 -0.37 -0.08
CA CYS A 83 -7.59 0.34 -1.26
C CYS A 83 -6.74 0.02 -2.50
N TRP A 84 -5.41 0.00 -2.36
CA TRP A 84 -4.50 -0.35 -3.45
C TRP A 84 -4.65 -1.80 -3.91
N ASP A 85 -4.72 -2.75 -2.98
CA ASP A 85 -5.01 -4.15 -3.24
C ASP A 85 -6.28 -4.32 -4.07
N LYS A 86 -7.35 -3.61 -3.70
CA LYS A 86 -8.63 -3.66 -4.42
C LYS A 86 -8.53 -3.09 -5.84
N VAL A 87 -7.86 -1.95 -6.04
CA VAL A 87 -7.72 -1.34 -7.38
C VAL A 87 -6.87 -2.18 -8.31
N PHE A 88 -5.79 -2.77 -7.79
CA PHE A 88 -4.86 -3.57 -8.59
C PHE A 88 -5.16 -5.07 -8.58
N ALA A 89 -6.24 -5.49 -7.92
CA ALA A 89 -6.64 -6.89 -7.76
C ALA A 89 -5.48 -7.77 -7.26
N THR A 90 -4.81 -7.33 -6.20
CA THR A 90 -3.66 -7.98 -5.59
C THR A 90 -3.81 -8.00 -4.07
N THR A 91 -3.00 -8.81 -3.37
CA THR A 91 -2.85 -8.82 -1.90
C THR A 91 -1.49 -8.28 -1.46
N PHE A 92 -0.63 -7.95 -2.43
CA PHE A 92 0.77 -7.58 -2.22
C PHE A 92 0.95 -6.44 -1.20
N PHE A 93 0.09 -5.44 -1.21
CA PHE A 93 0.25 -4.27 -0.36
C PHE A 93 -0.06 -4.60 1.11
N SER A 94 -1.14 -5.36 1.36
CA SER A 94 -1.47 -5.80 2.71
C SER A 94 -0.48 -6.83 3.24
N GLU A 95 -0.03 -7.78 2.42
CA GLU A 95 0.97 -8.79 2.82
C GLU A 95 2.26 -8.13 3.33
N ARG A 96 2.75 -7.09 2.65
CA ARG A 96 3.89 -6.31 3.11
C ARG A 96 3.68 -5.68 4.50
N LEU A 97 2.48 -5.19 4.78
CA LEU A 97 2.18 -4.62 6.10
C LEU A 97 2.22 -5.72 7.17
N GLU A 98 1.68 -6.90 6.89
CA GLU A 98 1.71 -8.03 7.80
C GLU A 98 3.15 -8.52 8.07
N GLU A 99 3.99 -8.56 7.04
CA GLU A 99 5.41 -8.87 7.17
C GLU A 99 6.16 -7.84 8.02
N GLU A 100 5.94 -6.55 7.77
CA GLU A 100 6.50 -5.44 8.56
C GLU A 100 6.09 -5.55 10.04
N GLN A 101 4.80 -5.82 10.31
CA GLN A 101 4.29 -6.03 11.66
C GLN A 101 4.90 -7.26 12.33
N ARG A 102 5.00 -8.39 11.61
CA ARG A 102 5.60 -9.62 12.13
C ARG A 102 7.08 -9.44 12.47
N ALA A 103 7.83 -8.74 11.62
CA ALA A 103 9.23 -8.40 11.88
C ALA A 103 9.40 -7.52 13.11
N HIS A 104 8.49 -6.55 13.32
CA HIS A 104 8.52 -5.68 14.49
C HIS A 104 8.24 -6.44 15.80
N VAL A 105 7.36 -7.45 15.78
CA VAL A 105 7.07 -8.31 16.94
C VAL A 105 8.21 -9.30 17.21
N ALA A 106 8.88 -9.78 16.17
CA ALA A 106 9.98 -10.74 16.28
C ALA A 106 11.35 -10.10 16.62
N ALA A 107 11.45 -8.77 16.62
CA ALA A 107 12.66 -8.07 17.04
C ALA A 107 12.96 -8.44 18.51
N PRO A 108 14.16 -8.98 18.83
CA PRO A 108 14.49 -9.29 20.22
C PRO A 108 14.39 -8.00 21.02
N ALA A 109 13.59 -8.02 22.10
CA ALA A 109 13.63 -6.97 23.09
C ALA A 109 15.10 -6.82 23.49
N ILE A 110 15.70 -5.68 23.18
CA ILE A 110 17.03 -5.36 23.70
C ILE A 110 16.84 -5.32 25.21
N ILE A 111 17.14 -6.43 25.87
CA ILE A 111 17.26 -6.48 27.32
C ILE A 111 18.40 -5.52 27.62
N GLY A 112 18.04 -4.32 28.10
CA GLY A 112 19.04 -3.33 28.47
C GLY A 112 20.05 -3.95 29.43
N SER A 113 21.32 -3.59 29.31
CA SER A 113 22.42 -4.25 30.03
C SER A 113 22.19 -4.36 31.54
N ALA A 114 21.41 -3.45 32.13
CA ALA A 114 20.99 -3.49 33.53
C ALA A 114 20.14 -4.73 33.89
N ALA A 115 19.21 -5.14 33.03
CA ALA A 115 18.38 -6.33 33.25
C ALA A 115 19.18 -7.63 33.07
N LEU A 116 20.18 -7.63 32.17
CA LEU A 116 21.12 -8.75 32.04
C LEU A 116 22.02 -8.90 33.28
N LEU A 117 22.51 -7.78 33.82
CA LEU A 117 23.33 -7.76 35.04
C LEU A 117 22.54 -8.18 36.29
N GLY A 118 21.24 -7.86 36.36
CA GLY A 118 20.37 -8.31 37.46
C GLY A 118 20.13 -9.83 37.45
N ALA A 119 19.98 -10.42 36.25
CA ALA A 119 19.78 -11.86 36.10
C ALA A 119 21.04 -12.68 36.45
N THR A 120 22.23 -12.20 36.10
CA THR A 120 23.49 -12.86 36.45
C THR A 120 23.80 -12.78 37.94
N ALA A 121 23.48 -11.65 38.60
CA ALA A 121 23.64 -11.49 40.04
C ALA A 121 22.72 -12.44 40.84
N ALA A 122 21.46 -12.60 40.40
CA ALA A 122 20.52 -13.54 41.03
C ALA A 122 21.02 -15.00 40.90
N ALA A 123 21.51 -15.39 39.72
CA ALA A 123 22.06 -16.73 39.48
C ALA A 123 23.34 -17.00 40.30
N ALA A 124 24.21 -15.99 40.47
CA ALA A 124 25.41 -16.11 41.29
C ALA A 124 25.11 -16.28 42.79
N SER A 125 24.02 -15.69 43.28
CA SER A 125 23.58 -15.84 44.68
C SER A 125 22.97 -17.21 45.01
N ALA A 126 22.52 -17.95 43.99
CA ALA A 126 21.84 -19.24 44.14
C ALA A 126 22.79 -20.45 44.25
N VAL A 127 24.11 -20.26 44.13
CA VAL A 127 25.10 -21.32 44.33
C VAL A 127 25.46 -21.42 45.82
N SER A 128 24.79 -22.31 46.55
CA SER A 128 25.15 -22.66 47.93
C SER A 128 26.53 -23.32 48.01
N SER A 129 27.47 -22.67 48.71
CA SER A 129 28.73 -23.25 49.18
C SER A 129 28.47 -24.18 50.38
N ALA A 130 28.04 -25.41 50.11
CA ALA A 130 27.92 -26.46 51.12
C ALA A 130 28.38 -27.79 50.52
N GLY A 131 29.70 -27.95 50.41
CA GLY A 131 30.28 -29.17 49.86
C GLY A 131 31.80 -29.21 49.97
N GLY A 132 32.34 -28.90 51.15
CA GLY A 132 33.78 -29.01 51.42
C GLY A 132 34.04 -29.56 52.82
N GLY A 133 34.52 -30.81 52.91
CA GLY A 133 34.89 -31.45 54.18
C GLY A 133 35.13 -32.95 54.05
N ARG A 134 36.26 -33.40 53.47
CA ARG A 134 37.50 -33.88 54.13
C ARG A 134 37.52 -35.40 54.44
N HIS A 135 38.62 -36.01 54.00
CA HIS A 135 39.03 -37.40 54.15
C HIS A 135 39.00 -37.93 55.59
N ALA A 136 38.64 -39.21 55.74
CA ALA A 136 39.25 -40.18 56.65
C ALA A 136 39.23 -41.55 55.97
#